data_AF-A0AB73ND47-F1
#
_entry.id   AF-A0AB73ND47-F1
#
_cell.length_a   1.000
_cell.length_b   1.000
_cell.length_c   1.000
_cell.angle_alpha   90.00
_cell.angle_beta   90.00
_cell.angle_gamma   90.00
#
_symmetry.space_group_name_H-M   'P 1'
#
loop_
_entity.id
_entity.type
_entity.pdbx_description
1 polymer ?
#
loop_
_entity_poly.entity_id
_entity_poly.type
_entity_poly.pdbx_seq_one_letter_code
_entity_poly.pdbx_strand_id
1 'polypeptide(L)'
;MKKKSLIILSFSIVLISVLIIAFSLSKKTETNNQSTVESSSSVISANYRYPSLSKVKACQGADIQVLGKTQITTVLFQDKNIAVLSPESEEEIQLPIKVTDKEKNLFEIPELKYAPKSLKIGDTFGLAKKENSYFAYKEK
;
A
#
# COMPACT_ATOMS: atom_id res chain seq x y z
N MET A 1 17.64 -33.38 -54.70
CA MET A 1 17.15 -31.99 -54.65
C MET A 1 16.91 -31.58 -53.19
N LYS A 2 17.82 -30.81 -52.58
CA LYS A 2 17.70 -30.30 -51.20
C LYS A 2 18.35 -28.92 -51.11
N LYS A 3 17.61 -27.84 -51.43
CA LYS A 3 18.03 -26.44 -51.19
C LYS A 3 16.80 -25.54 -51.10
N LYS A 4 16.07 -25.53 -49.97
CA LYS A 4 14.98 -24.56 -49.71
C LYS A 4 14.85 -24.11 -48.24
N SER A 5 15.91 -24.22 -47.42
CA SER A 5 15.81 -23.95 -45.97
C SER A 5 16.65 -22.76 -45.48
N LEU A 6 16.91 -21.75 -46.31
CA LEU A 6 17.78 -20.63 -45.94
C LEU A 6 17.23 -19.23 -46.29
N ILE A 7 15.90 -19.08 -46.41
CA ILE A 7 15.27 -17.78 -46.73
C ILE A 7 14.22 -17.36 -45.68
N ILE A 8 13.97 -18.16 -44.64
CA ILE A 8 12.94 -17.85 -43.62
C ILE A 8 13.54 -17.25 -42.33
N LEU A 9 14.87 -17.14 -42.23
CA LEU A 9 15.51 -16.68 -40.98
C LEU A 9 15.88 -15.18 -40.95
N SER A 10 15.70 -14.43 -42.03
CA SER A 10 16.15 -13.02 -42.11
C SER A 10 15.06 -11.96 -41.99
N PHE A 11 13.77 -12.32 -41.99
CA PHE A 11 12.68 -11.33 -41.97
C PHE A 11 12.11 -11.02 -40.57
N SER A 12 12.52 -11.73 -39.52
CA SER A 12 11.96 -11.56 -38.16
C SER A 12 12.61 -10.44 -37.34
N ILE A 13 13.77 -9.90 -37.75
CA ILE A 13 14.56 -8.98 -36.90
C ILE A 13 14.24 -7.50 -37.17
N VAL A 14 13.61 -7.17 -38.30
CA VAL A 14 13.37 -5.77 -38.70
C VAL A 14 12.07 -5.18 -38.12
N LEU A 15 11.15 -6.00 -37.59
CA LEU A 15 9.85 -5.49 -37.11
C LEU A 15 9.86 -4.92 -35.67
N ILE A 16 10.92 -5.14 -34.89
CA ILE A 16 10.97 -4.79 -33.46
C ILE A 16 11.48 -3.36 -33.20
N SER A 17 12.13 -2.71 -34.16
CA SER A 17 12.71 -1.37 -33.97
C SER A 17 11.71 -0.20 -34.12
N VAL A 18 10.51 -0.43 -34.67
CA VAL A 18 9.55 0.67 -34.95
C VAL A 18 8.62 0.99 -33.76
N LEU A 19 8.50 0.10 -32.76
CA LEU A 19 7.58 0.29 -31.63
C LEU A 19 8.14 1.16 -30.48
N ILE A 20 9.44 1.45 -30.45
CA ILE A 20 10.07 2.18 -29.33
C ILE A 20 9.87 3.71 -29.46
N ILE A 21 9.67 4.23 -30.68
CA ILE A 21 9.65 5.68 -30.94
C ILE A 21 8.28 6.31 -30.58
N ALA A 22 7.18 5.56 -30.67
CA ALA A 22 5.83 6.11 -30.42
C ALA A 22 5.50 6.33 -28.93
N PHE A 23 6.18 5.62 -28.01
CA PHE A 23 5.91 5.76 -26.56
C PHE A 23 6.68 6.89 -25.88
N SER A 24 7.66 7.50 -26.54
CA SER A 24 8.52 8.53 -25.92
C SER A 24 8.09 9.98 -26.16
N LEU A 25 7.03 10.22 -26.94
CA LEU A 25 6.60 11.58 -27.34
C LEU A 25 5.29 12.06 -26.71
N SER A 26 4.56 11.21 -25.96
CA SER A 26 3.35 11.63 -25.25
C SER A 26 3.63 11.90 -23.78
N LYS A 27 4.34 12.99 -23.46
CA LYS A 27 4.22 13.72 -22.17
C LYS A 27 5.07 14.98 -22.11
N LYS A 28 4.61 16.01 -22.82
CA LYS A 28 4.81 17.44 -22.53
C LYS A 28 3.94 18.17 -23.56
N THR A 29 3.06 19.11 -23.27
CA THR A 29 2.89 20.04 -22.14
C THR A 29 1.52 20.66 -22.38
N GLU A 30 0.63 20.84 -21.40
CA GLU A 30 -0.31 21.96 -21.46
C GLU A 30 -0.55 22.54 -20.06
N THR A 31 -0.20 23.82 -19.98
CA THR A 31 -0.45 24.79 -18.95
C THR A 31 -1.82 25.43 -19.22
N ASN A 32 -2.74 25.47 -18.27
CA ASN A 32 -3.39 26.71 -17.77
C ASN A 32 -4.34 26.41 -16.60
N ASN A 33 -4.71 27.50 -15.93
CA ASN A 33 -4.99 27.70 -14.54
C ASN A 33 -6.44 27.44 -14.09
N GLN A 34 -6.53 27.24 -12.76
CA GLN A 34 -7.48 27.87 -11.83
C GLN A 34 -8.92 27.35 -11.79
N SER A 35 -9.22 26.61 -10.72
CA SER A 35 -9.98 27.22 -9.63
C SER A 35 -9.78 26.45 -8.32
N THR A 36 -9.55 27.23 -7.27
CA THR A 36 -9.35 26.85 -5.89
C THR A 36 -10.61 26.21 -5.31
N VAL A 37 -10.49 24.98 -4.80
CA VAL A 37 -11.18 24.56 -3.58
C VAL A 37 -10.11 23.87 -2.73
N GLU A 38 -9.58 24.61 -1.75
CA GLU A 38 -8.83 24.03 -0.64
C GLU A 38 -9.78 23.15 0.17
N SER A 39 -10.03 21.94 -0.30
CA SER A 39 -10.24 20.85 0.64
C SER A 39 -8.88 20.44 1.12
N SER A 40 -8.58 20.81 2.36
CA SER A 40 -7.45 20.32 3.16
C SER A 40 -7.57 18.81 3.40
N SER A 41 -7.66 18.01 2.34
CA SER A 41 -7.33 16.60 2.42
C SER A 41 -5.81 16.53 2.38
N SER A 42 -5.19 16.58 3.56
CA SER A 42 -3.80 16.16 3.70
C SER A 42 -3.72 14.68 3.35
N VAL A 43 -3.59 14.38 2.05
CA VAL A 43 -3.36 13.04 1.54
C VAL A 43 -2.05 12.57 2.14
N ILE A 44 -2.13 11.73 3.17
CA ILE A 44 -0.95 11.00 3.64
C ILE A 44 -0.64 10.01 2.52
N SER A 45 0.35 10.34 1.69
CA SER A 45 0.92 9.35 0.79
C SER A 45 1.45 8.21 1.65
N ALA A 46 1.01 6.99 1.34
CA ALA A 46 1.58 5.77 1.89
C ALA A 46 2.99 5.58 1.30
N ASN A 47 3.90 6.50 1.61
CA ASN A 47 5.30 6.15 1.72
C ASN A 47 5.40 5.03 2.76
N TYR A 48 6.37 4.13 2.62
CA TYR A 48 6.62 2.95 3.47
C TYR A 48 6.83 3.24 4.97
N ARG A 49 6.48 4.44 5.44
CA ARG A 49 6.69 4.94 6.79
C ARG A 49 5.36 5.39 7.38
N TYR A 50 5.01 4.83 8.53
CA TYR A 50 3.87 5.29 9.32
C TYR A 50 3.92 6.82 9.57
N PRO A 51 2.79 7.53 9.48
CA PRO A 51 2.72 8.95 9.82
C PRO A 51 2.94 9.16 11.32
N SER A 52 3.34 10.37 11.75
CA SER A 52 3.39 10.67 13.19
C SER A 52 1.98 10.77 13.78
N LEU A 53 1.84 10.52 15.10
CA LEU A 53 0.57 10.68 15.81
C LEU A 53 -0.02 12.10 15.61
N SER A 54 0.81 13.14 15.67
CA SER A 54 0.37 14.52 15.43
C SER A 54 -0.24 14.70 14.04
N LYS A 55 0.32 14.04 13.01
CA LYS A 55 -0.21 14.09 11.65
C LYS A 55 -1.55 13.34 11.55
N VAL A 56 -1.69 12.19 12.21
CA VAL A 56 -2.97 11.47 12.28
C VAL A 56 -4.04 12.33 12.96
N LYS A 57 -3.74 12.98 14.10
CA LYS A 57 -4.65 13.90 14.80
C LYS A 57 -5.03 15.11 13.93
N ALA A 58 -4.08 15.68 13.18
CA ALA A 58 -4.37 16.78 12.28
C ALA A 58 -5.32 16.37 11.13
N CYS A 59 -5.24 15.13 10.64
CA CYS A 59 -6.09 14.63 9.56
C CYS A 59 -7.48 14.17 10.05
N GLN A 60 -7.54 13.52 11.21
CA GLN A 60 -8.74 12.83 11.70
C GLN A 60 -9.49 13.62 12.78
N GLY A 61 -8.90 14.68 13.34
CA GLY A 61 -9.42 15.40 14.50
C GLY A 61 -8.71 15.02 15.80
N ALA A 62 -8.76 15.94 16.76
CA ALA A 62 -8.09 15.78 18.07
C ALA A 62 -8.79 14.73 18.97
N ASP A 63 -10.03 14.38 18.65
CA ASP A 63 -10.92 13.44 19.34
C ASP A 63 -10.63 11.96 19.05
N ILE A 64 -9.61 11.66 18.24
CA ILE A 64 -9.19 10.27 17.99
C ILE A 64 -8.72 9.58 19.28
N GLN A 65 -9.23 8.38 19.53
CA GLN A 65 -8.83 7.55 20.65
C GLN A 65 -7.46 6.93 20.36
N VAL A 66 -6.49 7.16 21.26
CA VAL A 66 -5.14 6.60 21.13
C VAL A 66 -5.07 5.28 21.87
N LEU A 67 -4.78 4.20 21.16
CA LEU A 67 -4.73 2.84 21.71
C LEU A 67 -3.32 2.40 22.16
N GLY A 68 -2.33 3.26 21.94
CA GLY A 68 -0.95 3.03 22.37
C GLY A 68 -0.14 2.18 21.40
N LYS A 69 0.96 1.61 21.91
CA LYS A 69 1.75 0.63 21.16
C LYS A 69 0.89 -0.59 20.86
N THR A 70 1.08 -1.18 19.70
CA THR A 70 0.38 -2.38 19.26
C THR A 70 1.35 -3.31 18.57
N GLN A 71 1.21 -4.61 18.82
CA GLN A 71 1.92 -5.67 18.11
C GLN A 71 0.93 -6.58 17.39
N ILE A 72 1.30 -7.03 16.20
CA ILE A 72 0.61 -8.15 15.54
C ILE A 72 1.09 -9.46 16.18
N THR A 73 0.27 -10.07 17.02
CA THR A 73 0.66 -11.26 17.80
C THR A 73 0.36 -12.56 17.07
N THR A 74 -0.75 -12.60 16.33
CA THR A 74 -1.20 -13.80 15.61
C THR A 74 -1.73 -13.44 14.23
N VAL A 75 -1.47 -14.29 13.23
CA VAL A 75 -2.06 -14.19 11.89
C VAL A 75 -2.55 -15.55 11.45
N LEU A 76 -3.81 -15.64 11.05
CA LEU A 76 -4.46 -16.84 10.53
C LEU A 76 -4.68 -16.68 9.02
N PHE A 77 -3.74 -17.20 8.22
CA PHE A 77 -3.78 -17.14 6.76
C PHE A 77 -4.76 -18.11 6.09
N GLN A 78 -5.22 -19.13 6.80
CA GLN A 78 -6.10 -20.17 6.28
C GLN A 78 -7.47 -20.05 6.95
N ASP A 79 -8.53 -20.25 6.16
CA ASP A 79 -9.96 -20.18 6.51
C ASP A 79 -10.48 -18.79 6.89
N LYS A 80 -9.85 -18.13 7.87
CA LYS A 80 -10.36 -16.89 8.47
C LYS A 80 -9.77 -15.62 7.86
N ASN A 81 -8.52 -15.65 7.42
CA ASN A 81 -7.79 -14.47 6.95
C ASN A 81 -7.89 -13.30 7.94
N ILE A 82 -7.40 -13.50 9.16
CA ILE A 82 -7.43 -12.48 10.22
C ILE A 82 -6.06 -12.28 10.86
N ALA A 83 -5.81 -11.07 11.34
CA ALA A 83 -4.71 -10.71 12.22
C ALA A 83 -5.27 -10.33 13.60
N VAL A 84 -4.57 -10.76 14.64
CA VAL A 84 -4.80 -10.35 16.03
C VAL A 84 -3.79 -9.28 16.39
N LEU A 85 -4.30 -8.13 16.81
CA LEU A 85 -3.54 -6.97 17.22
C LEU A 85 -3.71 -6.82 18.73
N SER A 86 -2.60 -6.68 19.45
CA SER A 86 -2.60 -6.52 20.90
C SER A 86 -2.15 -5.09 21.24
N PRO A 87 -3.08 -4.12 21.36
CA PRO A 87 -2.79 -2.76 21.81
C PRO A 87 -2.51 -2.71 23.32
N GLU A 88 -1.79 -1.69 23.79
CA GLU A 88 -1.51 -1.49 25.22
C GLU A 88 -2.74 -1.14 26.05
N SER A 89 -3.69 -0.39 25.48
CA SER A 89 -4.79 0.21 26.24
C SER A 89 -6.13 -0.52 26.09
N GLU A 90 -6.20 -1.56 25.27
CA GLU A 90 -7.45 -2.27 24.94
C GLU A 90 -7.22 -3.79 24.89
N GLU A 91 -8.32 -4.53 24.83
CA GLU A 91 -8.30 -5.96 24.52
C GLU A 91 -7.81 -6.20 23.09
N GLU A 92 -7.56 -7.48 22.78
CA GLU A 92 -7.13 -7.88 21.45
C GLU A 92 -8.16 -7.52 20.37
N ILE A 93 -7.67 -6.96 19.27
CA ILE A 93 -8.48 -6.55 18.12
C ILE A 93 -8.22 -7.53 16.98
N GLN A 94 -9.28 -8.06 16.39
CA GLN A 94 -9.20 -8.91 15.21
C GLN A 94 -9.58 -8.12 13.97
N LEU A 95 -8.68 -8.07 12.99
CA LEU A 95 -8.92 -7.40 11.71
C LEU A 95 -8.72 -8.36 10.54
N PRO A 96 -9.54 -8.25 9.49
CA PRO A 96 -9.35 -9.06 8.29
C PRO A 96 -8.03 -8.70 7.60
N ILE A 97 -7.42 -9.69 6.96
CA ILE A 97 -6.20 -9.53 6.18
C ILE A 97 -6.44 -9.90 4.72
N LYS A 98 -5.56 -9.38 3.88
CA LYS A 98 -5.36 -9.89 2.53
C LYS A 98 -3.90 -10.32 2.39
N VAL A 99 -3.70 -11.59 2.04
CA VAL A 99 -2.36 -12.15 1.81
C VAL A 99 -1.75 -11.50 0.59
N THR A 100 -0.55 -10.93 0.74
CA THR A 100 0.17 -10.25 -0.34
C THR A 100 1.34 -11.06 -0.87
N ASP A 101 2.00 -11.85 -0.02
CA ASP A 101 3.02 -12.83 -0.42
C ASP A 101 2.95 -14.04 0.53
N LYS A 102 2.47 -15.18 0.01
CA LYS A 102 2.29 -16.40 0.80
C LYS A 102 3.62 -17.06 1.18
N GLU A 103 4.64 -16.98 0.33
CA GLU A 103 5.95 -17.61 0.59
C GLU A 103 6.70 -16.87 1.70
N LYS A 104 6.54 -15.54 1.75
CA LYS A 104 7.18 -14.68 2.76
C LYS A 104 6.30 -14.39 3.98
N ASN A 105 5.11 -14.98 4.05
CA ASN A 105 4.09 -14.71 5.08
C ASN A 105 3.79 -13.20 5.23
N LEU A 106 3.68 -12.49 4.09
CA LEU A 106 3.32 -11.07 4.05
C LEU A 106 1.82 -10.90 3.81
N PHE A 107 1.26 -9.88 4.43
CA PHE A 107 -0.14 -9.50 4.27
C PHE A 107 -0.34 -7.99 4.38
N GLU A 108 -1.52 -7.54 4.00
CA GLU A 108 -2.04 -6.21 4.31
C GLU A 108 -3.27 -6.36 5.21
N ILE A 109 -3.53 -5.36 6.07
CA ILE A 109 -4.78 -5.25 6.84
C ILE A 109 -5.60 -4.14 6.17
N PRO A 110 -6.58 -4.44 5.30
CA PRO A 110 -7.25 -3.43 4.46
C PRO A 110 -7.95 -2.33 5.25
N GLU A 111 -8.45 -2.67 6.45
CA GLU A 111 -9.17 -1.75 7.33
C GLU A 111 -8.23 -0.88 8.19
N LEU A 112 -6.93 -1.18 8.21
CA LEU A 112 -5.93 -0.43 8.95
C LEU A 112 -5.30 0.64 8.05
N LYS A 113 -5.78 1.87 8.22
CA LYS A 113 -5.27 3.02 7.46
C LYS A 113 -3.81 3.31 7.83
N TYR A 114 -3.06 3.76 6.82
CA TYR A 114 -1.64 4.14 6.90
C TYR A 114 -0.66 3.00 7.22
N ALA A 115 -1.12 1.75 7.29
CA ALA A 115 -0.24 0.60 7.37
C ALA A 115 0.36 0.22 6.00
N PRO A 116 1.57 -0.35 5.97
CA PRO A 116 2.15 -0.91 4.76
C PRO A 116 1.37 -2.13 4.28
N LYS A 117 1.53 -2.48 3.00
CA LYS A 117 0.87 -3.66 2.38
C LYS A 117 1.66 -4.96 2.54
N SER A 118 2.71 -4.93 3.35
CA SER A 118 3.70 -6.01 3.50
C SER A 118 4.04 -6.18 4.99
N LEU A 119 3.00 -6.34 5.80
CA LEU A 119 3.09 -6.59 7.24
C LEU A 119 3.53 -8.03 7.53
N LYS A 120 4.11 -8.21 8.71
CA LYS A 120 4.50 -9.51 9.28
C LYS A 120 4.00 -9.66 10.72
N ILE A 121 3.89 -10.90 11.17
CA ILE A 121 3.73 -11.21 12.60
C ILE A 121 4.92 -10.60 13.36
N GLY A 122 4.65 -9.99 14.50
CA GLY A 122 5.63 -9.32 15.35
C GLY A 122 5.87 -7.85 15.02
N ASP A 123 5.37 -7.34 13.88
CA ASP A 123 5.44 -5.91 13.56
C ASP A 123 4.76 -5.08 14.66
N THR A 124 5.40 -3.97 15.02
CA THR A 124 4.90 -3.03 16.01
C THR A 124 4.66 -1.64 15.41
N PHE A 125 3.63 -0.98 15.90
CA PHE A 125 3.25 0.38 15.52
C PHE A 125 2.35 0.99 16.58
N GLY A 126 2.12 2.30 16.51
CA GLY A 126 1.08 2.94 17.30
C GLY A 126 -0.29 2.75 16.64
N LEU A 127 -1.32 2.48 17.43
CA LEU A 127 -2.69 2.30 16.95
C LEU A 127 -3.61 3.38 17.51
N ALA A 128 -4.49 3.90 16.66
CA ALA A 128 -5.53 4.84 17.05
C ALA A 128 -6.85 4.46 16.40
N LYS A 129 -7.97 4.84 17.03
CA LYS A 129 -9.33 4.51 16.60
C LYS A 129 -10.19 5.76 16.56
N LYS A 130 -10.97 5.89 15.49
CA LYS A 130 -12.09 6.85 15.41
C LYS A 130 -13.26 6.15 14.77
N GLU A 131 -14.40 6.13 15.46
CA GLU A 131 -15.59 5.38 15.04
C GLU A 131 -15.22 3.92 14.75
N ASN A 132 -15.47 3.44 13.53
CA ASN A 132 -15.16 2.08 13.08
C ASN A 132 -13.86 1.99 12.25
N SER A 133 -13.01 3.03 12.27
CA SER A 133 -11.74 3.06 11.54
C SER A 133 -10.54 2.97 12.47
N TYR A 134 -9.56 2.18 12.04
CA TYR A 134 -8.26 2.06 12.69
C TYR A 134 -7.17 2.77 11.88
N PHE A 135 -6.23 3.41 12.57
CA PHE A 135 -5.16 4.20 11.99
C PHE A 135 -3.84 3.82 12.62
N ALA A 136 -2.88 3.36 11.81
CA ALA A 136 -1.52 3.13 12.25
C ALA A 136 -0.70 4.43 12.25
N TYR A 137 0.16 4.60 13.24
CA TYR A 137 1.09 5.71 13.33
C TYR A 137 2.46 5.25 13.85
N LYS A 138 3.47 6.10 13.65
CA LYS A 138 4.83 5.86 14.09
C LYS A 138 4.88 5.92 15.62
N GLU A 139 5.14 4.78 16.25
CA GLU A 139 5.49 4.69 17.66
C GLU A 139 6.78 5.47 17.94
N LYS A 140 6.86 6.17 19.08
CA LYS A 140 8.02 7.01 19.42
C LYS A 140 9.18 6.19 19.97
#